data_AF-A0A9P8ES35-F1
#
_entry.id   AF-A0A9P8ES35-F1
#
_cell.length_a   1.000
_cell.length_b   1.000
_cell.length_c   1.000
_cell.angle_alpha   90.00
_cell.angle_beta   90.00
_cell.angle_gamma   90.00
#
_symmetry.space_group_name_H-M   'P 1'
#
loop_
_entity.id
_entity.type
_entity.pdbx_description
1 polymer ?
#
loop_
_entity_poly.entity_id
_entity_poly.type
_entity_poly.pdbx_seq_one_letter_code
_entity_poly.pdbx_strand_id
1 'polypeptide(L)'
;MLAGYETSAREYVFRSLFKKASDSFDAENYDESERLCRLLLTYTDLSTFHKAGCHRMLSLGDQDFLWHAEQALGLYQHLFYPNGESTGDYLLSDSQLEARNNILEDARRNLSQAEQDHVEIQCDFAERVERFRAIYGYEPTAKDFSRACLNRHSKKYLLAVDGSAQDYESFIEHTFGITQKDENRKDGDAGTARKI
;
A
#
# COMPACT_ATOMS: atom_id res chain seq x y z
N MET A 1 -14.75 -31.21 4.01
CA MET A 1 -15.12 -29.81 3.67
C MET A 1 -14.64 -28.89 4.79
N LEU A 2 -13.35 -28.51 4.78
CA LEU A 2 -12.75 -27.57 5.75
C LEU A 2 -12.05 -26.38 5.05
N ALA A 3 -11.81 -26.47 3.74
CA ALA A 3 -11.02 -25.50 2.98
C ALA A 3 -11.68 -24.11 2.83
N GLY A 4 -13.01 -23.99 2.99
CA GLY A 4 -13.74 -22.73 2.82
C GLY A 4 -13.77 -21.82 4.05
N TYR A 5 -13.60 -22.37 5.26
CA TYR A 5 -13.65 -21.61 6.51
C TYR A 5 -12.26 -21.08 6.91
N GLU A 6 -11.20 -21.82 6.60
CA GLU A 6 -9.81 -21.39 6.84
C GLU A 6 -9.39 -20.23 5.91
N THR A 7 -9.88 -20.22 4.68
CA THR A 7 -9.63 -19.13 3.72
C THR A 7 -10.33 -17.84 4.13
N SER A 8 -11.55 -17.90 4.69
CA SER A 8 -12.26 -16.70 5.15
C SER A 8 -11.65 -16.10 6.42
N ALA A 9 -11.22 -16.94 7.38
CA ALA A 9 -10.57 -16.46 8.60
C ALA A 9 -9.18 -15.86 8.32
N ARG A 10 -8.40 -16.47 7.41
CA ARG A 10 -7.10 -15.95 7.02
C ARG A 10 -7.21 -14.65 6.24
N GLU A 11 -8.12 -14.57 5.28
CA GLU A 11 -8.41 -13.34 4.53
C GLU A 11 -8.86 -12.21 5.46
N TYR A 12 -9.69 -12.52 6.47
CA TYR A 12 -10.07 -11.55 7.50
C TYR A 12 -8.86 -11.02 8.28
N VAL A 13 -7.92 -11.89 8.66
CA VAL A 13 -6.67 -11.48 9.34
C VAL A 13 -5.83 -10.59 8.43
N PHE A 14 -5.67 -10.93 7.15
CA PHE A 14 -4.93 -10.10 6.20
C PHE A 14 -5.56 -8.73 6.02
N ARG A 15 -6.88 -8.66 5.85
CA ARG A 15 -7.62 -7.39 5.78
C ARG A 15 -7.47 -6.56 7.05
N SER A 16 -7.58 -7.19 8.21
CA SER A 16 -7.44 -6.50 9.50
C SER A 16 -6.03 -5.94 9.70
N LEU A 17 -5.00 -6.72 9.39
CA LEU A 17 -3.60 -6.27 9.46
C LEU A 17 -3.30 -5.17 8.45
N PHE A 18 -3.82 -5.29 7.23
CA PHE A 18 -3.66 -4.30 6.19
C PHE A 18 -4.35 -2.99 6.56
N LYS A 19 -5.60 -3.06 7.06
CA LYS A 19 -6.30 -1.89 7.59
C LYS A 19 -5.50 -1.24 8.71
N LYS A 20 -4.99 -2.02 9.67
CA LYS A 20 -4.15 -1.48 10.74
C LYS A 20 -2.89 -0.79 10.22
N ALA A 21 -2.26 -1.34 9.17
CA ALA A 21 -1.11 -0.71 8.52
C ALA A 21 -1.48 0.64 7.90
N SER A 22 -2.64 0.71 7.23
CA SER A 22 -3.19 1.95 6.67
C SER A 22 -3.54 2.96 7.76
N ASP A 23 -4.30 2.56 8.78
CA ASP A 23 -4.68 3.44 9.90
C ASP A 23 -3.43 3.98 10.63
N SER A 24 -2.38 3.16 10.76
CA SER A 24 -1.09 3.59 11.33
C SER A 24 -0.36 4.58 10.41
N PHE A 25 -0.44 4.37 9.10
CA PHE A 25 0.13 5.30 8.11
C PHE A 25 -0.56 6.66 8.17
N ASP A 26 -1.89 6.67 8.19
CA ASP A 26 -2.72 7.89 8.26
C ASP A 26 -2.53 8.63 9.59
N ALA A 27 -2.26 7.90 10.67
CA ALA A 27 -1.91 8.47 11.97
C ALA A 27 -0.43 8.88 12.11
N GLU A 28 0.33 8.91 11.00
CA GLU A 28 1.76 9.22 10.93
C GLU A 28 2.67 8.29 11.76
N ASN A 29 2.15 7.13 12.17
CA ASN A 29 2.92 6.08 12.82
C ASN A 29 3.56 5.18 11.77
N TYR A 30 4.52 5.76 11.03
CA TYR A 30 5.16 5.10 9.89
C TYR A 30 5.94 3.84 10.28
N ASP A 31 6.56 3.81 11.46
CA ASP A 31 7.29 2.64 11.95
C ASP A 31 6.36 1.41 12.09
N GLU A 32 5.17 1.58 12.68
CA GLU A 32 4.20 0.49 12.81
C GLU A 32 3.58 0.12 11.46
N SER A 33 3.29 1.11 10.62
CA SER A 33 2.79 0.87 9.26
C SER A 33 3.79 0.03 8.44
N GLU A 34 5.05 0.43 8.43
CA GLU A 34 6.13 -0.28 7.76
C GLU A 34 6.30 -1.70 8.32
N ARG A 35 6.35 -1.84 9.65
CA ARG A 35 6.47 -3.15 10.31
C ARG A 35 5.35 -4.10 9.88
N LEU A 36 4.11 -3.60 9.80
CA LEU A 36 2.95 -4.39 9.37
C LEU A 36 3.00 -4.70 7.87
N CYS A 37 3.39 -3.75 7.02
CA CYS A 37 3.55 -3.99 5.58
C CYS A 37 4.61 -5.05 5.29
N ARG A 38 5.77 -4.97 5.95
CA ARG A 38 6.84 -5.96 5.81
C ARG A 38 6.39 -7.34 6.31
N LEU A 39 5.68 -7.41 7.44
CA LEU A 39 5.09 -8.65 7.94
C LEU A 39 4.12 -9.26 6.92
N LEU A 40 3.20 -8.46 6.38
CA LEU A 40 2.23 -8.89 5.37
C LEU A 40 2.92 -9.45 4.13
N LEU A 41 3.97 -8.80 3.64
CA LEU A 41 4.75 -9.26 2.48
C LEU A 41 5.50 -10.58 2.71
N THR A 42 5.64 -11.07 3.95
CA THR A 42 6.18 -12.41 4.21
C THR A 42 5.20 -13.55 3.89
N TYR A 43 3.91 -13.26 3.79
CA TYR A 43 2.89 -14.26 3.48
C TYR A 43 2.77 -14.48 1.98
N THR A 44 3.14 -15.68 1.53
CA THR A 44 3.13 -16.03 0.10
C THR A 44 1.73 -16.00 -0.51
N ASP A 45 0.71 -16.34 0.28
CA ASP A 45 -0.70 -16.41 -0.08
C ASP A 45 -1.45 -15.08 0.10
N LEU A 46 -0.75 -14.00 0.48
CA LEU A 46 -1.34 -12.67 0.51
C LEU A 46 -1.81 -12.26 -0.90
N SER A 47 -3.02 -11.69 -0.99
CA SER A 47 -3.60 -11.29 -2.27
C SER A 47 -2.75 -10.22 -2.97
N THR A 48 -2.78 -10.23 -4.31
CA THR A 48 -2.07 -9.24 -5.15
C THR A 48 -2.42 -7.81 -4.76
N PHE A 49 -3.69 -7.56 -4.43
CA PHE A 49 -4.16 -6.25 -3.96
C PHE A 49 -3.45 -5.81 -2.68
N HIS A 50 -3.45 -6.64 -1.64
CA HIS A 50 -2.78 -6.29 -0.38
C HIS A 50 -1.26 -6.17 -0.54
N LYS A 51 -0.63 -7.01 -1.37
CA LYS A 51 0.80 -6.88 -1.72
C LYS A 51 1.10 -5.53 -2.37
N ALA A 52 0.30 -5.14 -3.37
CA ALA A 52 0.43 -3.85 -4.04
C ALA A 52 0.28 -2.67 -3.06
N GLY A 53 -0.71 -2.74 -2.17
CA GLY A 53 -0.94 -1.75 -1.14
C GLY A 53 0.23 -1.63 -0.13
N CYS A 54 0.81 -2.76 0.29
CA CYS A 54 1.98 -2.77 1.18
C CYS A 54 3.18 -2.09 0.50
N HIS A 55 3.45 -2.45 -0.76
CA HIS A 55 4.51 -1.81 -1.53
C HIS A 55 4.25 -0.33 -1.76
N ARG A 56 3.00 0.09 -1.99
CA ARG A 56 2.65 1.52 -2.09
C ARG A 56 2.98 2.27 -0.79
N MET A 57 2.61 1.75 0.37
CA MET A 57 2.94 2.40 1.65
C MET A 57 4.45 2.46 1.88
N LEU A 58 5.18 1.36 1.62
CA LEU A 58 6.63 1.30 1.78
C LEU A 58 7.38 2.20 0.81
N SER A 59 6.84 2.43 -0.39
CA SER A 59 7.43 3.31 -1.39
C SER A 59 7.41 4.80 -1.02
N LEU A 60 6.66 5.15 0.02
CA LEU A 60 6.65 6.49 0.60
C LEU A 60 7.70 6.63 1.71
N GLY A 61 8.31 5.52 2.16
CA GLY A 61 9.36 5.49 3.18
C GLY A 61 10.76 5.82 2.64
N ASP A 62 11.79 5.62 3.46
CA ASP A 62 13.18 5.99 3.15
C ASP A 62 14.01 4.85 2.54
N GLN A 63 13.62 3.59 2.76
CA GLN A 63 14.34 2.40 2.29
C GLN A 63 13.72 1.82 1.03
N ASP A 64 14.54 1.56 0.01
CA ASP A 64 14.16 0.89 -1.24
C ASP A 64 12.89 1.46 -1.89
N PHE A 65 12.63 2.76 -1.68
CA PHE A 65 11.38 3.42 -2.01
C PHE A 65 11.04 3.32 -3.50
N LEU A 66 12.05 3.48 -4.38
CA LEU A 66 11.90 3.29 -5.82
C LEU A 66 11.50 1.86 -6.18
N TRP A 67 12.19 0.85 -5.62
CA TRP A 67 11.86 -0.55 -5.87
C TRP A 67 10.43 -0.86 -5.42
N HIS A 68 10.04 -0.38 -4.25
CA HIS A 68 8.68 -0.53 -3.75
C HIS A 68 7.64 0.16 -4.65
N ALA A 69 7.93 1.34 -5.21
CA ALA A 69 7.04 2.02 -6.14
C ALA A 69 6.83 1.23 -7.44
N GLU A 70 7.92 0.65 -7.97
CA GLU A 70 7.88 -0.24 -9.15
C GLU A 70 7.03 -1.48 -8.88
N GLN A 71 7.24 -2.14 -7.72
CA GLN A 71 6.45 -3.32 -7.35
C GLN A 71 4.96 -2.98 -7.20
N ALA A 72 4.63 -1.86 -6.56
CA ALA A 72 3.25 -1.44 -6.36
C ALA A 72 2.52 -1.25 -7.70
N LEU A 73 3.13 -0.50 -8.63
CA LEU A 73 2.54 -0.27 -9.96
C LEU A 73 2.40 -1.58 -10.74
N GLY A 74 3.44 -2.42 -10.76
CA GLY A 74 3.42 -3.70 -11.48
C GLY A 74 2.32 -4.64 -10.96
N LEU A 75 2.13 -4.71 -9.64
CA LEU A 75 1.09 -5.54 -9.04
C LEU A 75 -0.32 -5.00 -9.31
N TYR A 76 -0.55 -3.69 -9.26
CA TYR A 76 -1.85 -3.12 -9.63
C TYR A 76 -2.16 -3.32 -11.12
N GLN A 77 -1.17 -3.13 -11.99
CA GLN A 77 -1.34 -3.41 -13.41
C GLN A 77 -1.67 -4.88 -13.67
N HIS A 78 -0.97 -5.81 -13.01
CA HIS A 78 -1.28 -7.24 -13.15
C HIS A 78 -2.65 -7.60 -12.59
N LEU A 79 -3.07 -6.97 -11.47
CA LEU A 79 -4.37 -7.19 -10.86
C LEU A 79 -5.52 -6.74 -11.79
N PHE A 80 -5.39 -5.57 -12.42
CA PHE A 80 -6.45 -4.95 -13.21
C PHE A 80 -6.40 -5.31 -14.70
N TYR A 81 -5.21 -5.64 -15.22
CA TYR A 81 -4.95 -5.96 -16.61
C TYR A 81 -4.01 -7.18 -16.71
N PRO A 82 -4.44 -8.38 -16.28
CA PRO A 82 -3.58 -9.57 -16.21
C PRO A 82 -3.00 -9.97 -17.57
N ASN A 83 -3.67 -9.63 -18.68
CA ASN A 83 -3.22 -9.86 -20.05
C ASN A 83 -2.87 -8.57 -20.81
N GLY A 84 -2.74 -7.43 -20.12
CA GLY A 84 -2.57 -6.11 -20.73
C GLY A 84 -3.84 -5.52 -21.34
N GLU A 85 -4.97 -6.22 -21.25
CA GLU A 85 -6.28 -5.78 -21.75
C GLU A 85 -7.27 -5.62 -20.59
N SER A 86 -8.25 -4.74 -20.78
CA SER A 86 -9.33 -4.44 -19.83
C SER A 86 -10.43 -5.51 -19.84
N THR A 87 -10.03 -6.78 -19.85
CA THR A 87 -10.94 -7.91 -20.04
C THR A 87 -11.91 -7.98 -18.86
N GLY A 88 -13.14 -7.52 -19.06
CA GLY A 88 -14.17 -7.49 -18.01
C GLY A 88 -14.61 -6.11 -17.54
N ASP A 89 -14.12 -5.01 -18.14
CA ASP A 89 -14.56 -3.65 -17.79
C ASP A 89 -16.08 -3.47 -17.93
N TYR A 90 -16.72 -4.18 -18.87
CA TYR A 90 -18.17 -4.18 -19.06
C TYR A 90 -18.96 -4.77 -17.87
N LEU A 91 -18.29 -5.46 -16.95
CA LEU A 91 -18.89 -6.01 -15.72
C LEU A 91 -18.74 -5.07 -14.53
N LEU A 92 -17.95 -4.00 -14.67
CA LEU A 92 -17.70 -3.03 -13.62
C LEU A 92 -18.66 -1.84 -13.77
N SER A 93 -19.13 -1.34 -12.63
CA SER A 93 -19.82 -0.06 -12.58
C SER A 93 -18.85 1.10 -12.81
N ASP A 94 -19.39 2.27 -13.20
CA ASP A 94 -18.60 3.48 -13.43
C ASP A 94 -17.75 3.85 -12.21
N SER A 95 -18.28 3.72 -10.98
CA SER A 95 -17.54 4.02 -9.75
C SER A 95 -16.39 3.03 -9.49
N GLN A 96 -16.56 1.75 -9.86
CA GLN A 96 -15.48 0.76 -9.77
C GLN A 96 -14.37 1.04 -10.81
N LEU A 97 -14.75 1.44 -12.02
CA LEU A 97 -13.79 1.84 -13.07
C LEU A 97 -13.02 3.10 -12.65
N GLU A 98 -13.71 4.10 -12.11
CA GLU A 98 -13.12 5.34 -11.61
C GLU A 98 -12.10 5.05 -10.50
N ALA A 99 -12.49 4.31 -9.47
CA ALA A 99 -11.59 4.04 -8.35
C ALA A 99 -10.39 3.15 -8.75
N ARG A 100 -10.56 2.19 -9.66
CA ARG A 100 -9.43 1.48 -10.28
C ARG A 100 -8.46 2.44 -10.96
N ASN A 101 -8.98 3.34 -11.80
CA ASN A 101 -8.17 4.28 -12.54
C ASN A 101 -7.41 5.21 -11.58
N ASN A 102 -8.08 5.69 -10.53
CA ASN A 102 -7.45 6.50 -9.47
C ASN A 102 -6.29 5.76 -8.79
N ILE A 103 -6.45 4.47 -8.45
CA ILE A 103 -5.38 3.66 -7.87
C ILE A 103 -4.15 3.58 -8.80
N LEU A 104 -4.39 3.36 -10.10
CA LEU A 104 -3.32 3.27 -11.08
C LEU A 104 -2.64 4.60 -11.35
N GLU A 105 -3.39 5.70 -11.40
CA GLU A 105 -2.84 7.05 -11.53
C GLU A 105 -2.01 7.42 -10.31
N ASP A 106 -2.48 7.12 -9.10
CA ASP A 106 -1.72 7.28 -7.87
C ASP A 106 -0.40 6.51 -7.91
N ALA A 107 -0.44 5.23 -8.28
CA ALA A 107 0.76 4.39 -8.34
C ALA A 107 1.77 4.91 -9.37
N ARG A 108 1.30 5.40 -10.53
CA ARG A 108 2.15 6.03 -11.55
C ARG A 108 2.78 7.32 -11.06
N ARG A 109 1.98 8.22 -10.45
CA ARG A 109 2.48 9.48 -9.88
C ARG A 109 3.55 9.23 -8.83
N ASN A 110 3.30 8.27 -7.95
CA ASN A 110 4.25 7.86 -6.92
C ASN A 110 5.56 7.32 -7.50
N LEU A 111 5.49 6.44 -8.51
CA LEU A 111 6.69 5.95 -9.20
C LEU A 111 7.48 7.08 -9.86
N SER A 112 6.81 7.98 -10.59
CA SER A 112 7.48 9.12 -11.22
C SER A 112 8.16 10.04 -10.20
N GLN A 113 7.54 10.23 -9.02
CA GLN A 113 8.18 10.99 -7.93
C GLN A 113 9.39 10.23 -7.37
N ALA A 114 9.27 8.93 -7.14
CA ALA A 114 10.37 8.10 -6.66
C ALA A 114 11.56 8.08 -7.64
N GLU A 115 11.32 8.03 -8.95
CA GLU A 115 12.37 8.12 -9.97
C GLU A 115 13.11 9.47 -9.90
N GLN A 116 12.37 10.57 -9.78
CA GLN A 116 12.96 11.91 -9.64
C GLN A 116 13.79 12.03 -8.37
N ASP A 117 13.23 11.61 -7.23
CA ASP A 117 13.90 11.64 -5.93
C ASP A 117 15.15 10.76 -5.94
N HIS A 118 15.09 9.59 -6.58
CA HIS A 118 16.24 8.70 -6.70
C HIS A 118 17.40 9.36 -7.47
N VAL A 119 17.10 9.99 -8.60
CA VAL A 119 18.09 10.73 -9.39
C VAL A 119 18.65 11.91 -8.59
N GLU A 120 17.81 12.71 -7.94
CA GLU A 120 18.24 13.84 -7.12
C GLU A 120 19.16 13.41 -5.97
N ILE A 121 18.82 12.32 -5.27
CA ILE A 121 19.62 11.75 -4.18
C ILE A 121 20.96 11.24 -4.70
N GLN A 122 20.98 10.53 -5.85
CA GLN A 122 22.22 10.07 -6.47
C GLN A 122 23.13 11.24 -6.89
N CYS A 123 22.56 12.30 -7.47
CA CYS A 123 23.31 13.50 -7.84
C CYS A 123 23.91 14.20 -6.61
N ASP A 124 23.12 14.41 -5.54
CA ASP A 124 23.60 15.02 -4.29
C ASP A 124 24.69 14.14 -3.63
N PHE A 125 24.52 12.82 -3.65
CA PHE A 125 25.54 11.89 -3.18
C PHE A 125 26.85 12.02 -3.96
N ALA A 126 26.79 12.02 -5.30
CA ALA A 126 27.96 12.18 -6.15
C ALA A 126 28.68 13.52 -5.90
N GLU A 127 27.95 14.64 -5.80
CA GLU A 127 28.53 15.95 -5.47
C GLU A 127 29.22 15.94 -4.09
N ARG A 128 28.62 15.28 -3.10
CA ARG A 128 29.21 15.14 -1.76
C ARG A 128 30.47 14.28 -1.76
N VAL A 129 30.49 13.19 -2.52
CA VAL A 129 31.67 12.35 -2.72
C VAL A 129 32.81 13.17 -3.32
N GLU A 130 32.55 13.92 -4.39
CA GLU A 130 33.57 14.75 -5.04
C GLU A 130 34.13 15.83 -4.11
N ARG A 131 33.26 16.51 -3.35
CA ARG A 131 33.71 17.48 -2.33
C ARG A 131 34.56 16.85 -1.23
N PHE A 132 34.16 15.67 -0.75
CA PHE A 132 34.93 14.95 0.27
C PHE A 132 36.32 14.59 -0.25
N ARG A 133 36.40 14.04 -1.47
CA ARG A 133 37.67 13.72 -2.14
C ARG A 133 38.55 14.95 -2.30
N ALA A 134 37.96 16.09 -2.71
CA ALA A 134 38.69 17.34 -2.89
C ALA A 134 39.29 17.89 -1.58
N ILE A 135 38.60 17.71 -0.45
CA ILE A 135 39.06 18.21 0.86
C ILE A 135 40.08 17.27 1.50
N TYR A 136 39.82 15.96 1.46
CA TYR A 136 40.56 14.98 2.27
C TYR A 136 41.52 14.09 1.46
N GLY A 137 41.40 14.05 0.13
CA GLY A 137 42.31 13.32 -0.75
C GLY A 137 42.14 11.79 -0.73
N TYR A 138 41.05 11.27 -0.17
CA TYR A 138 40.74 9.84 -0.16
C TYR A 138 39.23 9.57 -0.32
N GLU A 139 38.89 8.31 -0.60
CA GLU A 139 37.50 7.85 -0.78
C GLU A 139 36.70 7.83 0.53
N PRO A 140 35.55 8.51 0.59
CA PRO A 140 34.72 8.49 1.79
C PRO A 140 34.13 7.10 2.07
N THR A 141 34.14 6.70 3.34
CA THR A 141 33.54 5.46 3.81
C THR A 141 32.05 5.62 4.09
N ALA A 142 31.32 4.50 4.23
CA ALA A 142 29.91 4.54 4.66
C ALA A 142 29.73 5.32 5.97
N LYS A 143 30.69 5.22 6.90
CA LYS A 143 30.70 5.95 8.17
C LYS A 143 30.85 7.47 8.00
N ASP A 144 31.53 7.92 6.95
CA ASP A 144 31.70 9.34 6.61
C ASP A 144 30.41 9.94 6.05
N PHE A 145 29.52 9.12 5.47
CA PHE A 145 28.21 9.52 4.94
C PHE A 145 27.02 9.27 5.86
N SER A 146 27.10 8.32 6.80
CA SER A 146 26.00 7.89 7.69
C SER A 146 25.46 8.96 8.67
N ARG A 147 25.80 10.24 8.48
CA ARG A 147 25.22 11.37 9.23
C ARG A 147 24.62 12.47 8.34
N ALA A 148 24.74 12.37 7.01
CA ALA A 148 24.39 13.45 6.08
C ALA A 148 23.25 13.11 5.10
N CYS A 149 23.01 11.84 4.77
CA CYS A 149 22.08 11.44 3.70
C CYS A 149 20.64 11.14 4.16
N LEU A 150 20.38 10.89 5.45
CA LEU A 150 19.07 10.38 5.91
C LEU A 150 17.98 11.45 6.14
N ASN A 151 18.32 12.74 6.24
CA ASN A 151 17.37 13.76 6.74
C ASN A 151 16.56 14.50 5.66
N ARG A 152 16.71 14.20 4.36
CA ARG A 152 16.05 15.01 3.31
C ARG A 152 14.73 14.42 2.83
N HIS A 153 14.61 13.09 2.72
CA HIS A 153 13.34 12.44 2.38
C HIS A 153 12.33 12.57 3.53
N SER A 154 12.79 12.46 4.78
CA SER A 154 11.96 12.63 6.00
C SER A 154 11.40 14.05 6.18
N LYS A 155 11.94 15.06 5.49
CA LYS A 155 11.58 16.48 5.72
C LYS A 155 10.52 17.02 4.76
N LYS A 156 10.27 16.35 3.62
CA LYS A 156 9.15 16.70 2.71
C LYS A 156 7.84 15.98 3.07
N TYR A 157 7.90 14.97 3.94
CA TYR A 157 6.73 14.24 4.46
C TYR A 157 5.65 15.15 5.08
N LEU A 158 6.06 16.25 5.74
CA LEU A 158 5.17 17.14 6.49
C LEU A 158 4.30 18.11 5.65
N LEU A 159 4.43 18.15 4.32
CA LEU A 159 3.74 19.15 3.49
C LEU A 159 2.83 18.58 2.38
N ALA A 160 2.73 17.25 2.25
CA ALA A 160 1.98 16.62 1.16
C ALA A 160 0.76 15.79 1.61
N VAL A 161 0.53 15.63 2.90
CA VAL A 161 -0.57 14.82 3.47
C VAL A 161 -1.81 15.70 3.71
N ASP A 162 -2.30 16.36 2.67
CA ASP A 162 -3.61 17.02 2.73
C ASP A 162 -4.44 16.54 1.53
N GLY A 163 -5.02 15.34 1.66
CA GLY A 163 -6.19 14.96 0.86
C GLY A 163 -6.24 13.61 0.14
N SER A 164 -5.72 12.48 0.68
CA SER A 164 -5.84 11.19 -0.05
C SER A 164 -6.40 9.97 0.70
N ALA A 165 -6.80 10.08 1.97
CA ALA A 165 -7.17 8.89 2.74
C ALA A 165 -8.69 8.59 2.86
N GLN A 166 -9.59 9.52 2.52
CA GLN A 166 -11.02 9.35 2.81
C GLN A 166 -11.80 8.39 1.89
N ASP A 167 -11.21 7.84 0.82
CA ASP A 167 -11.96 7.05 -0.18
C ASP A 167 -11.61 5.54 -0.26
N TYR A 168 -10.62 5.05 0.48
CA TYR A 168 -10.12 3.67 0.30
C TYR A 168 -10.99 2.58 0.96
N GLU A 169 -11.56 2.85 2.13
CA GLU A 169 -12.45 1.89 2.82
C GLU A 169 -13.76 1.69 2.03
N SER A 170 -14.33 2.79 1.54
CA SER A 170 -15.48 2.81 0.65
C SER A 170 -15.24 2.01 -0.63
N PHE A 171 -14.03 2.04 -1.18
CA PHE A 171 -13.68 1.29 -2.39
C PHE A 171 -13.70 -0.22 -2.17
N ILE A 172 -13.17 -0.74 -1.06
CA ILE A 172 -13.16 -2.19 -0.79
C ILE A 172 -14.57 -2.72 -0.51
N GLU A 173 -15.38 -1.97 0.24
CA GLU A 173 -16.76 -2.34 0.55
C GLU A 173 -17.63 -2.35 -0.72
N HIS A 174 -17.48 -1.36 -1.59
CA HIS A 174 -18.25 -1.23 -2.83
C HIS A 174 -17.77 -2.18 -3.95
N THR A 175 -16.46 -2.45 -4.03
CA THR A 175 -15.88 -3.26 -5.12
C THR A 175 -16.03 -4.76 -4.90
N PHE A 176 -16.00 -5.22 -3.64
CA PHE A 176 -16.04 -6.64 -3.31
C PHE A 176 -17.31 -7.09 -2.58
N GLY A 177 -18.27 -6.19 -2.34
CA GLY A 177 -19.62 -6.55 -1.88
C GLY A 177 -19.68 -7.24 -0.51
N ILE A 178 -18.68 -7.07 0.36
CA ILE A 178 -18.71 -7.61 1.73
C ILE A 178 -19.32 -6.56 2.64
N THR A 179 -20.66 -6.50 2.67
CA THR A 179 -21.36 -5.73 3.69
C THR A 179 -21.34 -6.49 5.01
N GLN A 180 -20.87 -5.86 6.09
CA GLN A 180 -20.98 -6.34 7.48
C GLN A 180 -22.44 -6.27 8.00
N LYS A 181 -23.43 -6.69 7.21
CA LYS A 181 -24.81 -6.81 7.66
C LYS A 181 -25.35 -8.16 7.23
N ASP A 182 -25.16 -9.16 8.08
CA ASP A 182 -26.21 -10.12 8.44
C ASP A 182 -25.81 -11.06 9.61
N GLU A 183 -25.06 -10.56 10.59
CA GLU A 183 -24.96 -11.21 11.91
C GLU A 183 -25.51 -10.28 13.00
N ASN A 184 -26.78 -9.92 12.89
CA ASN A 184 -27.58 -9.48 14.03
C ASN A 184 -29.08 -9.62 13.74
N ARG A 185 -29.53 -10.87 13.60
CA ARG A 185 -30.89 -11.23 14.00
C ARG A 185 -30.82 -12.48 14.86
N LYS A 186 -30.51 -12.25 16.15
CA LYS A 186 -30.66 -13.25 17.19
C LYS A 186 -32.10 -13.70 17.27
N ASP A 187 -32.22 -14.99 17.58
CA ASP A 187 -33.39 -15.71 18.03
C ASP A 187 -34.31 -14.90 18.94
N GLY A 188 -35.61 -15.07 18.69
CA GLY A 188 -36.66 -14.61 19.58
C GLY A 188 -38.01 -14.57 18.87
N ASP A 189 -38.59 -15.72 18.54
CA ASP A 189 -39.86 -16.12 19.17
C ASP A 189 -40.23 -17.57 18.77
N ALA A 190 -40.43 -18.41 19.79
CA ALA A 190 -40.85 -19.80 19.65
C ALA A 190 -42.30 -19.93 20.12
N GLY A 191 -43.17 -20.39 19.21
CA GLY A 191 -44.50 -20.93 19.51
C GLY A 191 -45.59 -19.86 19.66
N THR A 192 -46.79 -19.98 19.06
CA THR A 192 -47.71 -21.08 19.35
C THR A 192 -48.96 -20.99 18.43
N ALA A 193 -49.42 -22.17 18.00
CA ALA A 193 -50.79 -22.57 17.65
C ALA A 193 -51.51 -22.01 16.38
N ARG A 194 -51.41 -22.83 15.33
CA ARG A 194 -52.50 -23.45 14.55
C ARG A 194 -53.90 -23.42 15.20
N LYS A 195 -54.94 -22.90 14.53
CA LYS A 195 -56.16 -23.63 14.07
C LYS A 195 -57.31 -22.72 13.58
N ILE A 196 -57.89 -23.18 12.45
CA ILE A 196 -59.17 -22.88 11.76
C ILE A 196 -59.21 -21.56 10.98
#